data_AF-A0A2P5D411-F1
#
_entry.id   AF-A0A2P5D411-F1
#
_cell.length_a   1.000
_cell.length_b   1.000
_cell.length_c   1.000
_cell.angle_alpha   90.00
_cell.angle_beta   90.00
_cell.angle_gamma   90.00
#
_symmetry.space_group_name_H-M   'P 1'
#
loop_
_entity.id
_entity.type
_entity.pdbx_description
1 polymer ?
#
loop_
_entity_poly.entity_id
_entity_poly.type
_entity_poly.pdbx_seq_one_letter_code
_entity_poly.pdbx_strand_id
1 'polypeptide(L)'
;MRFNNYTELNAPIDHIYMVTNLQEWYRQPEPMKRDRVRRKPNKFCRYHNDIGHDTNNCFTLKDEIERFIKERRLQQYSKQNNERREENQQQPLKIQCEVRTIFGGPHVGGDSKRAQD
;
A
#
# COMPACT_ATOMS: atom_id res chain seq x y z
N MET A 1 9.93 17.28 8.42
CA MET A 1 9.02 18.44 8.60
C MET A 1 7.76 17.88 9.24
N ARG A 2 7.31 18.41 10.38
CA ARG A 2 6.11 17.92 11.07
C ARG A 2 4.97 18.91 10.80
N PHE A 3 3.80 18.40 10.43
CA PHE A 3 2.65 19.26 10.20
C PHE A 3 1.89 19.50 11.51
N ASN A 4 1.47 20.75 11.73
CA ASN A 4 0.65 21.13 12.89
C ASN A 4 -0.85 20.92 12.65
N ASN A 5 -1.26 20.85 11.38
CA ASN A 5 -2.61 20.57 10.96
C ASN A 5 -2.57 19.48 9.89
N TYR A 6 -3.45 18.50 9.99
CA TYR A 6 -3.56 17.40 9.05
C TYR A 6 -4.87 17.53 8.27
N THR A 7 -4.82 17.26 6.98
CA THR A 7 -6.02 17.22 6.14
C THR A 7 -6.94 16.10 6.60
N GLU A 8 -8.25 16.35 6.63
CA GLU A 8 -9.22 15.30 6.89
C GLU A 8 -9.21 14.27 5.76
N LEU A 9 -8.89 13.03 6.10
CA LEU A 9 -8.81 11.92 5.16
C LEU A 9 -10.17 11.21 5.07
N ASN A 10 -10.55 10.77 3.88
CA ASN A 10 -11.75 9.98 3.64
C ASN A 10 -11.57 8.48 3.97
N ALA A 11 -10.32 8.05 4.18
CA ALA A 11 -9.94 6.67 4.47
C ALA A 11 -8.92 6.64 5.63
N PRO A 12 -8.81 5.51 6.37
CA PRO A 12 -7.80 5.36 7.40
C PRO A 12 -6.38 5.37 6.81
N ILE A 13 -5.44 5.95 7.55
CA ILE A 13 -4.03 6.11 7.17
C ILE A 13 -3.39 4.77 6.81
N ASP A 14 -3.73 3.74 7.57
CA ASP A 14 -3.25 2.38 7.36
C ASP A 14 -3.69 1.80 6.00
N HIS A 15 -4.91 2.11 5.54
CA HIS A 15 -5.37 1.73 4.21
C HIS A 15 -4.68 2.53 3.12
N ILE A 16 -4.59 3.86 3.28
CA ILE A 16 -3.91 4.73 2.31
C ILE A 16 -2.46 4.27 2.12
N TYR A 17 -1.75 4.00 3.22
CA TYR A 17 -0.39 3.47 3.18
C TYR A 17 -0.34 2.12 2.46
N MET A 18 -1.20 1.16 2.80
CA MET A 18 -1.21 -0.15 2.15
C MET A 18 -1.35 -0.06 0.62
N VAL A 19 -2.19 0.84 0.13
CA VAL A 19 -2.44 1.02 -1.30
C VAL A 19 -1.29 1.73 -2.00
N THR A 20 -0.68 2.71 -1.34
CA THR A 20 0.31 3.61 -1.95
C THR A 20 1.75 3.20 -1.67
N ASN A 21 1.99 2.27 -0.75
CA ASN A 21 3.33 1.77 -0.41
C ASN A 21 4.01 1.06 -1.59
N LEU A 22 3.23 0.53 -2.53
CA LEU A 22 3.76 -0.10 -3.76
C LEU A 22 4.33 0.91 -4.77
N GLN A 23 4.01 2.19 -4.60
CA GLN A 23 4.38 3.24 -5.56
C GLN A 23 5.79 3.79 -5.30
N GLU A 24 6.53 3.27 -4.32
CA GLU A 24 7.89 3.68 -3.90
C GLU A 24 8.01 5.16 -3.49
N TRP A 25 6.91 5.80 -3.12
CA TRP A 25 6.89 7.21 -2.74
C TRP A 25 7.41 7.46 -1.32
N TYR A 26 7.23 6.46 -0.45
CA TYR A 26 7.60 6.56 0.95
C TYR A 26 9.09 6.38 1.13
N ARG A 27 9.71 7.27 1.90
CA ARG A 27 11.09 7.05 2.36
C ARG A 27 11.12 5.85 3.29
N GLN A 28 12.25 5.14 3.24
CA GLN A 28 12.52 4.04 4.16
C GLN A 28 12.49 4.60 5.59
N PRO A 29 11.58 4.08 6.46
CA PRO A 29 11.44 4.63 7.80
C PRO A 29 12.66 4.31 8.63
N GLU A 30 13.13 5.30 9.39
CA GLU A 30 14.06 5.02 10.48
C GLU A 30 13.40 4.09 11.51
N PRO A 31 14.18 3.21 12.16
CA PRO A 31 13.67 2.39 13.25
C PRO A 31 13.12 3.27 14.36
N MET A 32 12.05 2.80 15.03
CA MET A 32 11.40 3.60 16.06
C MET A 32 12.39 3.94 17.19
N LYS A 33 12.45 5.22 17.58
CA LYS A 33 13.39 5.73 18.60
C LYS A 33 13.15 5.23 20.02
N ARG A 34 11.99 4.62 20.29
CA ARG A 34 11.62 4.15 21.64
C ARG A 34 12.23 2.77 21.91
N ASP A 35 12.77 2.51 23.10
CA ASP A 35 13.29 1.18 23.46
C ASP A 35 12.27 0.07 23.23
N ARG A 36 12.67 -0.99 22.52
CA ARG A 36 11.82 -2.16 22.21
C ARG A 36 11.15 -2.76 23.45
N VAL A 37 11.86 -2.80 24.58
CA VAL A 37 11.37 -3.32 25.87
C VAL A 37 10.20 -2.50 26.44
N ARG A 38 10.12 -1.21 26.10
CA ARG A 38 9.07 -0.29 26.58
C ARG A 38 7.92 -0.12 25.58
N ARG A 39 7.95 -0.85 24.46
CA ARG A 39 6.92 -0.80 23.43
C ARG A 39 5.73 -1.65 23.86
N LYS A 40 4.52 -1.21 23.50
CA LYS A 40 3.30 -2.00 23.71
C LYS A 40 3.32 -3.17 22.71
N PRO A 41 3.40 -4.45 23.15
CA PRO A 41 3.54 -5.59 22.24
C PRO A 41 2.26 -5.83 21.40
N ASN A 42 1.11 -5.37 21.88
CA ASN A 42 -0.19 -5.58 21.22
C ASN A 42 -0.47 -4.62 20.05
N LYS A 43 0.46 -3.74 19.69
CA LYS A 43 0.28 -2.75 18.63
C LYS A 43 1.43 -2.87 17.64
N PHE A 44 1.10 -2.86 16.35
CA PHE A 44 2.08 -3.01 15.28
C PHE A 44 1.93 -1.88 14.25
N CYS A 45 3.06 -1.32 13.84
CA CYS A 45 3.10 -0.30 12.80
C CYS A 45 3.67 -0.91 11.52
N ARG A 46 2.83 -1.00 10.47
CA ARG A 46 3.26 -1.53 9.17
C ARG A 46 4.34 -0.69 8.52
N TYR A 47 4.28 0.62 8.68
CA TYR A 47 5.27 1.55 8.12
C TYR A 47 6.66 1.26 8.65
N HIS A 48 6.83 1.19 9.97
CA HIS A 48 8.13 0.89 10.60
C HIS A 48 8.47 -0.61 10.64
N ASN A 49 7.53 -1.49 10.26
CA ASN A 49 7.61 -2.94 10.42
C ASN A 49 8.04 -3.35 11.85
N ASP A 50 7.49 -2.67 12.86
CA ASP A 50 7.91 -2.84 14.25
C ASP A 50 6.72 -2.65 15.22
N ILE A 51 6.82 -3.26 16.40
CA ILE A 51 5.85 -3.16 17.49
C ILE A 51 5.92 -1.81 18.20
N GLY A 52 4.81 -1.36 18.76
CA GLY A 52 4.76 -0.24 19.70
C GLY A 52 3.58 0.71 19.53
N HIS A 53 3.22 1.04 18.30
CA HIS A 53 2.03 1.84 17.99
C HIS A 53 1.37 1.34 16.70
N ASP A 54 0.08 1.64 16.54
CA ASP A 54 -0.68 1.26 15.34
C ASP A 54 -0.31 2.15 14.15
N THR A 55 -0.37 1.60 12.94
CA THR A 55 -0.12 2.35 11.68
C THR A 55 -0.97 3.64 11.59
N ASN A 56 -2.23 3.60 12.02
CA ASN A 56 -3.12 4.78 12.01
C ASN A 56 -2.64 5.92 12.92
N ASN A 57 -1.89 5.61 13.96
CA ASN A 57 -1.34 6.57 14.93
C ASN A 57 0.14 6.88 14.67
N CYS A 58 0.68 6.46 13.53
CA CYS A 58 2.06 6.76 13.16
C CYS A 58 2.19 8.21 12.68
N PHE A 59 2.83 9.06 13.48
CA PHE A 59 3.04 10.47 13.14
C PHE A 59 3.91 10.66 11.90
N THR A 60 4.98 9.85 11.76
CA THR A 60 5.86 9.89 10.58
C THR A 60 5.09 9.60 9.30
N LEU A 61 4.23 8.57 9.33
CA LEU A 61 3.39 8.22 8.19
C LEU A 61 2.33 9.29 7.91
N LYS A 62 1.71 9.86 8.95
CA LYS A 62 0.78 11.00 8.80
C LYS A 62 1.45 12.18 8.10
N ASP A 63 2.67 12.53 8.50
CA ASP A 63 3.40 13.64 7.90
C ASP A 63 3.76 13.36 6.42
N GLU A 64 4.17 12.14 6.07
CA GLU A 64 4.43 11.78 4.67
C GLU A 64 3.16 11.84 3.82
N ILE A 65 2.03 11.30 4.31
CA ILE A 65 0.74 11.37 3.61
C ILE A 65 0.31 12.82 3.41
N GLU A 66 0.43 13.65 4.44
CA GLU A 66 0.11 15.08 4.36
C GLU A 66 0.99 15.81 3.33
N ARG A 67 2.29 15.47 3.25
CA ARG A 67 3.16 15.99 2.19
C ARG A 67 2.63 15.61 0.81
N PHE A 68 2.27 14.35 0.59
CA PHE A 68 1.75 13.90 -0.71
C PHE A 68 0.39 14.50 -1.06
N ILE A 69 -0.44 14.83 -0.07
CA ILE A 69 -1.68 15.59 -0.30
C ILE A 69 -1.33 17.00 -0.78
N LYS A 70 -0.39 17.69 -0.14
CA LYS A 70 0.05 19.03 -0.56
C LYS A 70 0.70 19.03 -1.95
N GLU A 71 1.43 17.97 -2.30
CA GLU A 71 1.99 17.74 -3.64
C GLU A 71 0.95 17.31 -4.69
N ARG A 72 -0.35 17.31 -4.33
CA ARG A 72 -1.48 16.90 -5.17
C ARG A 72 -1.53 15.42 -5.58
N ARG A 73 -0.67 14.55 -5.03
CA ARG A 73 -0.56 13.13 -5.38
C ARG A 73 -1.63 12.25 -4.71
N LEU A 74 -1.97 12.57 -3.46
CA LEU A 74 -2.98 11.85 -2.67
C LEU A 74 -4.28 12.65 -2.46
N GLN A 75 -4.58 13.60 -3.35
CA GLN A 75 -5.75 14.48 -3.23
C GLN A 75 -7.09 13.74 -3.22
N GLN A 76 -7.15 12.58 -3.89
CA GLN A 76 -8.30 11.68 -3.86
C GLN A 76 -8.66 11.16 -2.46
N TYR A 77 -7.71 11.21 -1.51
CA TYR A 77 -7.93 10.79 -0.14
C TYR A 77 -8.29 11.95 0.80
N SER A 78 -8.34 13.19 0.31
CA SER A 78 -8.81 14.35 1.08
C SER A 78 -10.33 14.45 1.01
N LYS A 79 -11.00 14.56 2.17
CA LYS A 79 -12.47 14.74 2.24
C LYS A 79 -12.94 15.98 1.49
N GLN A 80 -12.15 17.06 1.53
CA GLN A 80 -12.48 18.32 0.87
C GLN A 80 -12.56 18.19 -0.67
N ASN A 81 -11.96 17.15 -1.26
CA ASN A 81 -12.08 16.87 -2.70
C ASN A 81 -13.27 15.96 -3.02
N ASN A 82 -13.74 15.17 -2.05
CA ASN A 82 -14.81 14.20 -2.25
C ASN A 82 -16.16 14.87 -2.49
N GLU A 83 -16.43 16.00 -1.83
CA GLU A 83 -17.66 16.82 -2.00
C GLU A 83 -17.88 17.29 -3.46
N ARG A 84 -16.84 17.27 -4.30
CA ARG A 84 -16.92 17.62 -5.73
C ARG A 84 -16.97 16.41 -6.67
N ARG A 85 -16.79 15.18 -6.16
CA ARG A 85 -16.56 13.96 -6.98
C ARG A 85 -17.55 12.82 -6.69
N GLU A 86 -18.59 13.05 -5.90
CA GLU A 86 -19.59 12.04 -5.52
C GLU A 86 -20.41 11.47 -6.69
N GLU A 87 -20.21 11.92 -7.93
CA GLU A 87 -20.93 11.38 -9.09
C GLU A 87 -20.25 10.17 -9.77
N ASN A 88 -18.93 9.91 -9.67
CA ASN A 88 -18.31 9.11 -10.73
C ASN A 88 -17.38 7.93 -10.43
N GLN A 89 -16.72 7.72 -9.27
CA GLN A 89 -15.60 6.76 -9.27
C GLN A 89 -15.51 5.81 -8.07
N GLN A 90 -16.30 4.74 -8.13
CA GLN A 90 -15.92 3.43 -7.59
C GLN A 90 -14.89 2.80 -8.54
N GLN A 91 -13.61 3.07 -8.34
CA GLN A 91 -12.53 2.38 -9.07
C GLN A 91 -11.93 1.32 -8.14
N PRO A 92 -12.14 0.02 -8.37
CA PRO A 92 -11.47 -1.01 -7.61
C PRO A 92 -9.97 -0.98 -7.90
N LEU A 93 -9.17 -0.92 -6.84
CA LEU A 93 -7.72 -0.97 -6.90
C LEU A 93 -7.29 -2.28 -7.58
N LYS A 94 -6.83 -2.18 -8.83
CA LYS A 94 -6.23 -3.31 -9.56
C LYS A 94 -4.91 -3.68 -8.88
N ILE A 95 -4.98 -4.68 -8.01
CA ILE A 95 -3.81 -5.40 -7.51
C ILE A 95 -3.15 -6.01 -8.75
N GLN A 96 -2.00 -5.47 -9.16
CA GLN A 96 -1.18 -6.10 -10.19
C GLN A 96 -0.41 -7.25 -9.54
N CYS A 97 -1.03 -8.43 -9.48
CA CYS A 97 -0.30 -9.67 -9.34
C CYS A 97 0.32 -9.98 -10.70
N GLU A 98 1.54 -9.52 -10.98
CA GLU A 98 2.32 -9.95 -12.15
C GLU A 98 2.80 -11.39 -11.92
N VAL A 99 1.91 -12.37 -12.16
CA VAL A 99 2.31 -13.77 -12.29
C VAL A 99 2.90 -13.93 -13.68
N ARG A 100 4.24 -13.97 -13.77
CA ARG A 100 4.94 -14.37 -14.99
C ARG A 100 4.71 -15.87 -15.19
N THR A 101 3.64 -16.23 -15.90
CA THR A 101 3.43 -17.59 -16.39
C THR A 101 4.60 -17.96 -17.29
N ILE A 102 5.44 -18.88 -16.81
CA ILE A 102 6.54 -19.47 -17.57
C ILE A 102 5.97 -20.31 -18.72
N PHE A 103 6.31 -19.92 -19.94
CA PHE A 103 5.98 -20.62 -21.17
C PHE A 103 6.90 -21.85 -21.27
N GLY A 104 6.38 -23.03 -20.92
CA GLY A 104 7.06 -24.31 -21.16
C GLY A 104 7.08 -24.62 -22.65
N GLY A 105 8.23 -24.45 -23.29
CA GLY A 105 8.50 -24.83 -24.68
C GLY A 105 8.44 -26.35 -24.91
N PRO A 106 8.62 -26.80 -26.17
CA PRO A 106 7.93 -27.95 -26.75
C PRO A 106 8.52 -29.28 -26.30
N HIS A 107 7.65 -30.22 -25.92
CA HIS A 107 7.98 -31.64 -26.00
C HIS A 107 7.64 -32.14 -27.41
N VAL A 108 8.69 -32.40 -28.19
CA VAL A 108 8.61 -33.22 -29.40
C VAL A 108 8.61 -34.68 -28.97
N GLY A 109 7.69 -35.47 -29.53
CA GLY A 109 7.56 -36.90 -29.26
C GLY A 109 6.14 -37.29 -29.58
N GLY A 110 5.80 -37.69 -30.79
CA GLY A 110 6.53 -38.57 -31.68
C GLY A 110 5.46 -39.54 -32.17
N ASP A 111 5.18 -39.49 -33.47
CA ASP A 111 4.10 -40.21 -34.10
C ASP A 111 4.38 -41.72 -34.02
N SER A 112 3.43 -42.51 -33.55
CA SER A 112 3.43 -43.93 -33.88
C SER A 112 2.01 -44.44 -34.04
N LYS A 113 1.76 -44.92 -35.25
CA LYS A 113 0.49 -45.40 -35.80
C LYS A 113 0.39 -46.93 -35.61
N ARG A 114 -0.83 -47.45 -35.80
CA ARG A 114 -1.23 -48.88 -36.08
C ARG A 114 -1.57 -49.71 -34.83
N ALA A 115 -2.51 -50.65 -34.85
CA ALA A 115 -3.58 -51.04 -35.80
C ALA A 115 -4.60 -51.93 -35.04
N GLN A 116 -5.70 -52.20 -35.73
CA GLN A 116 -6.83 -53.11 -35.48
C GLN A 116 -6.48 -54.47 -34.86
N ASP A 117 -7.30 -54.97 -33.93
CA ASP A 117 -8.33 -56.02 -34.12
C ASP A 117 -9.25 -56.03 -32.88
#